data_AF-A0A520JU58-F1
#
_entry.id   AF-A0A520JU58-F1
#
_cell.length_a   1.000
_cell.length_b   1.000
_cell.length_c   1.000
_cell.angle_alpha   90.00
_cell.angle_beta   90.00
_cell.angle_gamma   90.00
#
_symmetry.space_group_name_H-M   'P 1'
#
loop_
_entity.id
_entity.type
_entity.pdbx_description
1 polymer ?
#
loop_
_entity_poly.entity_id
_entity_poly.type
_entity_poly.pdbx_seq_one_letter_code
_entity_poly.pdbx_strand_id
1 'polypeptide(L)'
;MRSFRILLQSVLHRLSSETGNNVVCGADFMKVPRMLLEAKRKSLYMDMPVPVGWHEAYARGKVGTNRYWNLAKKIYKSMRPDDYK
;
A
#
# COMPACT_ATOMS: atom_id res chain seq x y z
N MET A 1 -11.82 -13.46 15.37
CA MET A 1 -10.92 -13.33 14.20
C MET A 1 -9.70 -12.50 14.58
N ARG A 2 -8.63 -13.13 15.07
CA ARG A 2 -7.33 -12.50 15.34
C ARG A 2 -6.32 -13.12 14.38
N SER A 3 -6.20 -12.66 13.13
CA SER A 3 -5.32 -13.39 12.19
C SER A 3 -4.59 -12.58 11.11
N PHE A 4 -4.88 -11.29 10.90
CA PHE A 4 -4.15 -10.50 9.88
C PHE A 4 -3.08 -9.53 10.44
N ARG A 5 -3.10 -9.23 11.74
CA ARG A 5 -2.21 -8.22 12.35
C ARG A 5 -0.80 -8.75 12.68
N ILE A 6 -0.65 -10.06 12.86
CA ILE A 6 0.61 -10.69 13.31
C ILE A 6 1.56 -10.99 12.14
N LEU A 7 1.04 -11.26 10.94
CA LEU A 7 1.83 -11.77 9.81
C LEU A 7 2.79 -10.74 9.18
N LEU A 8 2.47 -9.44 9.21
CA LEU A 8 3.31 -8.43 8.53
C LEU A 8 4.41 -7.85 9.42
N GLN A 9 4.23 -7.84 10.74
CA GLN A 9 5.35 -7.55 11.64
C GLN A 9 6.32 -8.73 11.72
N SER A 10 5.83 -9.96 11.63
CA SER A 10 6.68 -11.14 11.75
C SER A 10 7.56 -11.40 10.52
N VAL A 11 7.07 -11.19 9.29
CA VAL A 11 7.85 -11.52 8.08
C VAL A 11 9.06 -10.60 7.89
N LEU A 12 8.90 -9.28 8.05
CA LEU A 12 10.03 -8.34 7.91
C LEU A 12 11.08 -8.58 9.00
N HIS A 13 10.64 -8.80 10.25
CA HIS A 13 11.56 -9.11 11.34
C HIS A 13 12.31 -10.42 11.12
N ARG A 14 11.61 -11.47 10.67
CA ARG A 14 12.22 -12.75 10.36
C ARG A 14 13.25 -12.63 9.23
N LEU A 15 12.92 -11.91 8.16
CA LEU A 15 13.84 -11.72 7.04
C LEU A 15 15.08 -10.90 7.44
N SER A 16 14.90 -9.85 8.26
CA SER A 16 16.04 -9.12 8.82
C SER A 16 16.94 -10.02 9.66
N SER A 17 16.36 -10.91 10.47
CA SER A 17 17.11 -11.88 11.28
C SER A 17 17.87 -12.89 10.42
N GLU A 18 17.21 -13.48 9.42
CA GLU A 18 17.80 -14.48 8.52
C GLU A 18 18.94 -13.89 7.65
N THR A 19 18.81 -12.64 7.24
CA THR A 19 19.79 -11.99 6.35
C THR A 19 20.87 -11.21 7.10
N GLY A 20 20.70 -10.97 8.41
CA GLY A 20 21.55 -10.08 9.19
C GLY A 20 21.48 -8.60 8.78
N ASN A 21 20.55 -8.23 7.88
CA ASN A 21 20.40 -6.88 7.33
C ASN A 21 19.14 -6.20 7.84
N ASN A 22 19.10 -4.86 7.78
CA ASN A 22 17.90 -4.10 8.11
C ASN A 22 16.91 -4.11 6.93
N VAL A 23 15.97 -5.06 6.93
CA VAL A 23 14.88 -5.13 5.96
C VAL A 23 13.71 -4.27 6.42
N VAL A 24 13.33 -3.31 5.58
CA VAL A 24 12.18 -2.42 5.80
C VAL A 24 11.25 -2.44 4.60
N CYS A 25 9.95 -2.22 4.82
CA CYS A 25 9.01 -2.02 3.71
C CYS A 25 8.93 -0.53 3.31
N GLY A 26 8.32 -0.25 2.16
CA GLY A 26 8.18 1.14 1.66
C GLY A 26 7.47 2.06 2.65
N ALA A 27 6.49 1.56 3.41
CA ALA A 27 5.81 2.36 4.43
C ALA A 27 6.74 2.73 5.61
N ASP A 28 7.55 1.77 6.07
CA ASP A 28 8.55 2.00 7.12
C ASP A 28 9.60 3.02 6.67
N PHE A 29 10.11 2.86 5.44
CA PHE A 29 11.07 3.79 4.84
C PHE A 29 10.51 5.22 4.75
N MET A 30 9.24 5.35 4.33
CA MET A 30 8.56 6.63 4.20
C MET A 30 8.02 7.17 5.54
N LYS A 31 8.22 6.44 6.66
CA LYS A 31 7.71 6.77 8.00
C LYS A 31 6.19 6.98 8.07
N VAL A 32 5.45 6.19 7.31
CA VAL A 32 3.98 6.19 7.31
C VAL A 32 3.46 4.86 7.86
N PRO A 33 2.22 4.81 8.41
CA PRO A 33 1.63 3.55 8.87
C PRO A 33 1.65 2.49 7.77
N ARG A 34 1.97 1.24 8.12
CA ARG A 34 2.00 0.13 7.15
C ARG A 34 0.64 -0.08 6.51
N MET A 35 0.65 -0.25 5.19
CA MET A 35 -0.56 -0.34 4.36
C MET A 35 -0.63 -1.72 3.71
N LEU A 36 -1.81 -2.35 3.75
CA LEU A 36 -2.04 -3.66 3.14
C LEU A 36 -2.36 -3.55 1.63
N LEU A 37 -1.55 -2.84 0.86
CA LEU A 37 -1.83 -2.55 -0.56
C LEU A 37 -1.99 -3.84 -1.38
N GLU A 38 -1.03 -4.76 -1.28
CA GLU A 38 -1.08 -6.01 -2.04
C GLU A 38 -2.20 -6.95 -1.60
N ALA A 39 -2.49 -7.01 -0.29
CA ALA A 39 -3.60 -7.82 0.20
C ALA A 39 -4.96 -7.25 -0.23
N LYS A 40 -5.05 -5.92 -0.41
CA LYS A 40 -6.26 -5.23 -0.88
C LYS A 40 -6.28 -4.99 -2.40
N ARG A 41 -5.34 -5.57 -3.16
CA ARG A 41 -5.15 -5.27 -4.60
C ARG A 41 -6.46 -5.32 -5.39
N LYS A 42 -7.25 -6.39 -5.23
CA LYS A 42 -8.54 -6.54 -5.93
C LYS A 42 -9.51 -5.40 -5.62
N SER A 43 -9.72 -5.08 -4.34
CA SER A 43 -10.59 -3.98 -3.92
C SER A 43 -10.07 -2.63 -4.41
N LEU A 44 -8.77 -2.39 -4.34
CA LEU A 44 -8.16 -1.14 -4.80
C LEU A 44 -8.35 -0.90 -6.30
N TYR A 45 -8.29 -1.94 -7.14
CA TYR A 45 -8.60 -1.81 -8.57
C TYR A 45 -10.09 -1.55 -8.84
N MET A 46 -10.99 -2.04 -7.99
CA MET A 46 -12.42 -1.72 -8.07
C MET A 46 -12.70 -0.28 -7.66
N ASP A 47 -12.08 0.18 -6.55
CA ASP A 47 -12.29 1.51 -5.98
C ASP A 47 -11.57 2.61 -6.79
N MET A 48 -10.43 2.28 -7.38
CA MET A 48 -9.56 3.18 -8.15
C MET A 48 -9.19 2.55 -9.49
N PRO A 49 -10.16 2.39 -10.42
CA PRO A 49 -9.91 1.73 -11.68
C PRO A 49 -8.84 2.46 -12.50
N VAL A 50 -8.00 1.67 -13.16
CA VAL A 50 -6.99 2.16 -14.09
C VAL A 50 -7.57 2.10 -15.50
N PRO A 51 -7.76 3.25 -16.18
CA PRO A 51 -8.28 3.25 -17.54
C PRO A 51 -7.37 2.46 -18.51
N VAL A 52 -7.96 1.86 -19.53
CA VAL A 52 -7.21 1.27 -20.64
C VAL A 52 -6.29 2.33 -21.26
N GLY A 53 -5.04 1.97 -21.56
CA GLY A 53 -4.06 2.90 -22.14
C GLY A 53 -3.39 3.84 -21.12
N TRP A 54 -3.73 3.75 -19.84
CA TRP A 54 -3.20 4.66 -18.82
C TRP A 54 -1.69 4.50 -18.62
N HIS A 55 -1.17 3.27 -18.62
CA HIS A 55 0.26 3.01 -18.43
C HIS A 55 1.11 3.57 -19.57
N GLU A 56 0.65 3.41 -20.82
CA GLU A 56 1.31 3.94 -22.01
C GLU A 56 1.25 5.47 -22.04
N ALA A 57 0.14 6.07 -21.60
CA ALA A 57 0.03 7.51 -21.45
C ALA A 57 0.96 8.04 -20.34
N TYR A 58 1.07 7.32 -19.21
CA TYR A 58 1.95 7.67 -18.10
C TYR A 58 3.43 7.60 -18.51
N ALA A 59 3.83 6.53 -19.20
CA ALA A 59 5.20 6.37 -19.73
C ALA A 59 5.59 7.50 -20.70
N ARG A 60 4.62 8.05 -21.44
CA ARG A 60 4.81 9.20 -22.33
C ARG A 60 4.68 10.56 -21.63
N GLY A 61 4.51 10.60 -20.31
CA GLY A 61 4.34 11.84 -19.54
C GLY A 61 3.01 12.57 -19.80
N LYS A 62 2.03 11.93 -20.47
CA LYS A 62 0.75 12.55 -20.83
C LYS A 62 -0.26 12.58 -19.68
N VAL A 63 -0.08 11.71 -18.70
CA VAL A 63 -0.90 11.64 -17.48
C VAL A 63 0.00 11.47 -16.27
N GLY A 64 -0.48 11.88 -15.09
CA GLY A 64 0.22 11.74 -13.82
C GLY A 64 -0.57 10.93 -12.80
N THR A 65 0.00 10.80 -11.60
CA THR A 65 -0.57 10.00 -10.50
C THR A 65 -1.50 10.80 -9.58
N ASN A 66 -1.66 12.10 -9.80
CA ASN A 66 -2.42 13.01 -8.92
C ASN A 66 -3.85 12.53 -8.65
N ARG A 67 -4.53 11.97 -9.66
CA ARG A 67 -5.88 11.39 -9.50
C ARG A 67 -5.89 10.30 -8.44
N TYR A 68 -4.97 9.35 -8.52
CA TYR A 68 -4.86 8.24 -7.58
C TYR A 68 -4.46 8.72 -6.19
N TRP A 69 -3.55 9.68 -6.08
CA TRP A 69 -3.22 10.31 -4.79
C TRP A 69 -4.43 10.95 -4.12
N ASN A 70 -5.26 11.67 -4.89
CA ASN A 70 -6.47 12.31 -4.35
C ASN A 70 -7.53 11.28 -3.95
N LEU A 71 -7.70 10.20 -4.71
CA LEU A 71 -8.60 9.10 -4.35
C LEU A 71 -8.11 8.36 -3.10
N ALA A 72 -6.82 8.00 -3.06
CA ALA A 72 -6.20 7.35 -1.92
C ALA A 72 -6.35 8.21 -0.66
N LYS A 73 -6.09 9.52 -0.72
CA LYS A 73 -6.31 10.43 0.41
C LYS A 73 -7.76 10.39 0.91
N LYS A 74 -8.76 10.31 0.02
CA LYS A 74 -10.16 10.18 0.43
C LYS A 74 -10.41 8.84 1.14
N ILE A 75 -9.97 7.74 0.54
CA ILE A 75 -10.13 6.37 1.07
C ILE A 75 -9.42 6.21 2.43
N TYR A 76 -8.21 6.74 2.57
CA TYR A 76 -7.43 6.64 3.80
C TYR A 76 -7.84 7.65 4.85
N LYS A 77 -8.34 8.84 4.49
CA LYS A 77 -8.91 9.79 5.47
C LYS A 77 -10.22 9.26 6.06
N SER A 78 -10.96 8.42 5.33
CA SER A 78 -12.10 7.66 5.85
C SER A 78 -11.71 6.39 6.62
N MET A 79 -10.47 5.90 6.51
CA MET A 79 -9.96 4.80 7.34
C MET A 79 -9.28 5.40 8.58
N ARG A 80 -9.97 5.48 9.72
CA ARG A 80 -9.30 5.89 10.97
C ARG A 80 -8.21 4.86 11.30
N PRO A 81 -7.07 5.28 11.87
CA PRO A 81 -6.03 4.37 12.36
C PRO A 81 -6.53 3.30 13.35
N ASP A 82 -7.72 3.54 13.93
CA ASP A 82 -8.36 2.72 14.96
C ASP A 82 -9.40 1.75 14.40
N ASP A 83 -9.76 1.84 13.12
CA ASP A 83 -10.79 1.00 12.48
C ASP A 83 -10.30 -0.44 12.21
N TYR A 84 -9.08 -0.76 12.65
CA TYR A 84 -8.44 -2.07 12.56
C TYR A 84 -8.15 -2.69 13.94
N LYS A 85 -8.93 -2.30 14.95
CA LYS A 85 -9.01 -3.02 16.23
C LYS A 85 -9.64 -4.39 16.07
#